data_AF-M2QIN0-F1
#
_entry.id   AF-M2QIN0-F1
#
_cell.length_a   1.000
_cell.length_b   1.000
_cell.length_c   1.000
_cell.angle_alpha   90.00
_cell.angle_beta   90.00
_cell.angle_gamma   90.00
#
_symmetry.space_group_name_H-M   'P 1'
#
loop_
_entity.id
_entity.type
_entity.pdbx_description
1 polymer ?
#
loop_
_entity_poly.entity_id
_entity_poly.type
_entity_poly.pdbx_seq_one_letter_code
_entity_poly.pdbx_strand_id
1 'polypeptide(L)'
;WPRLQAMEALTWDAFPWPVFKKPDTPEDLTTSAISAYVLSPHHPSDAQKAPKDRIKDHIKRWHPDRFETKLLRKVREDERERVKEGAGLVARNLNELLTQ
;
A
#
# COMPACT_ATOMS: atom_id res chain seq x y z
N TRP A 1 2.83 8.03 5.94
CA TRP A 1 2.71 8.92 4.76
C TRP A 1 3.46 10.24 4.91
N PRO A 2 3.20 11.13 5.88
CA PRO A 2 3.95 12.41 5.98
C PRO A 2 5.46 12.21 6.13
N ARG A 3 5.89 11.17 6.86
CA ARG A 3 7.30 10.78 6.97
C ARG A 3 7.95 10.43 5.62
N LEU A 4 7.23 9.78 4.70
CA LEU A 4 7.75 9.43 3.37
C LEU A 4 8.04 10.67 2.53
N GLN A 5 7.24 11.73 2.72
CA GLN A 5 7.43 12.97 1.98
C GLN A 5 8.66 13.75 2.46
N ALA A 6 9.05 13.59 3.72
CA ALA A 6 10.22 14.23 4.30
C ALA A 6 11.54 13.49 3.98
N MET A 7 11.48 12.23 3.57
CA MET A 7 12.68 11.44 3.25
C MET A 7 13.24 11.84 1.87
N GLU A 8 14.57 11.88 1.77
CA GLU A 8 15.30 12.16 0.53
C GLU A 8 15.38 10.91 -0.38
N ALA A 9 15.58 9.74 0.23
CA ALA A 9 15.58 8.46 -0.47
C ALA A 9 14.57 7.50 0.18
N LEU A 10 13.72 6.91 -0.64
CA LEU A 10 12.78 5.86 -0.25
C LEU A 10 13.31 4.49 -0.71
N THR A 11 13.09 3.49 0.11
CA THR A 11 13.36 2.07 -0.17
C THR A 11 12.06 1.30 -0.06
N TRP A 12 12.04 0.07 -0.55
CA TRP A 12 10.94 -0.88 -0.35
C TRP A 12 10.47 -0.90 1.11
N ASP A 13 11.43 -0.98 2.02
CA ASP A 13 11.23 -1.04 3.45
C ASP A 13 10.62 0.20 4.11
N ALA A 14 10.70 1.35 3.44
CA ALA A 14 10.15 2.60 3.95
C ALA A 14 8.62 2.64 3.82
N PHE A 15 8.06 1.93 2.83
CA PHE A 15 6.64 1.99 2.54
C PHE A 15 5.80 1.23 3.56
N PRO A 16 4.65 1.80 3.99
CA PRO A 16 3.73 1.14 4.89
C PRO A 16 2.84 0.17 4.12
N TRP A 17 3.43 -0.90 3.59
CA TRP A 17 2.72 -1.97 2.88
C TRP A 17 1.52 -2.45 3.71
N PRO A 18 0.32 -2.60 3.11
CA PRO A 18 -0.89 -2.95 3.84
C PRO A 18 -0.93 -4.45 4.13
N VAL A 19 0.07 -4.96 4.85
CA VAL A 19 0.23 -6.35 5.25
C VAL A 19 0.80 -6.40 6.66
N PHE A 20 0.42 -7.40 7.45
CA PHE A 20 0.89 -7.51 8.84
C PHE A 20 2.39 -7.81 8.94
N LYS A 21 2.86 -8.70 8.08
CA LYS A 21 4.28 -9.03 7.94
C LYS A 21 4.86 -8.17 6.85
N LYS A 22 6.02 -7.57 7.12
CA LYS A 22 6.75 -6.82 6.12
C LYS A 22 7.06 -7.75 4.93
N PRO A 23 6.64 -7.39 3.70
CA PRO A 23 6.88 -8.22 2.54
C PRO A 23 8.35 -8.12 2.15
N ASP A 24 8.96 -9.22 1.72
CA ASP A 24 10.33 -9.22 1.18
C ASP A 24 10.29 -9.23 -0.35
N THR A 25 9.18 -9.59 -0.98
CA THR A 25 9.02 -9.38 -2.43
C THR A 25 7.63 -8.84 -2.76
N PRO A 26 7.42 -8.30 -3.98
CA PRO A 26 6.08 -7.95 -4.45
C PRO A 26 5.11 -9.14 -4.40
N GLU A 27 5.61 -10.37 -4.52
CA GLU A 27 4.80 -11.59 -4.46
C GLU A 27 4.18 -11.84 -3.08
N ASP A 28 4.81 -11.36 -2.00
CA ASP A 28 4.23 -11.42 -0.65
C ASP A 28 2.96 -10.54 -0.51
N LEU A 29 2.76 -9.56 -1.40
CA LEU A 29 1.60 -8.64 -1.41
C LEU A 29 0.37 -9.32 -2.02
N THR A 30 0.00 -10.46 -1.45
CA THR A 30 -1.15 -11.27 -1.86
C THR A 30 -2.47 -10.62 -1.43
N THR A 31 -3.54 -10.92 -2.16
CA THR A 31 -4.90 -10.46 -1.84
C THR A 31 -5.29 -10.82 -0.40
N SER A 32 -4.92 -12.02 0.06
CA SER A 32 -5.25 -12.50 1.41
C SER A 32 -4.51 -11.75 2.51
N ALA A 33 -3.22 -11.44 2.30
CA ALA A 33 -2.45 -10.65 3.27
C ALA A 33 -2.98 -9.22 3.36
N ILE A 34 -3.33 -8.63 2.21
CA ILE A 34 -3.86 -7.27 2.13
C ILE A 34 -5.27 -7.19 2.72
N SER A 35 -6.14 -8.13 2.38
CA SER A 35 -7.51 -8.18 2.91
C SER A 35 -7.48 -8.37 4.42
N ALA A 36 -6.64 -9.28 4.94
CA ALA A 36 -6.49 -9.48 6.37
C ALA A 36 -6.08 -8.20 7.10
N TYR A 37 -5.16 -7.41 6.53
CA TYR A 37 -4.72 -6.15 7.11
C TYR A 37 -5.81 -5.06 7.06
N VAL A 38 -6.41 -4.84 5.88
CA VAL A 38 -7.37 -3.75 5.66
C VAL A 38 -8.72 -4.02 6.34
N LEU A 39 -9.14 -5.28 6.37
CA LEU A 39 -10.39 -5.72 7.02
C LEU A 39 -10.22 -5.96 8.53
N SER A 40 -8.99 -5.86 9.06
CA SER A 40 -8.73 -6.11 10.48
C SER A 40 -9.55 -5.17 11.37
N PRO A 41 -10.31 -5.70 12.35
CA PRO A 41 -11.09 -4.89 13.28
C PRO A 41 -10.20 -4.15 14.31
N HIS A 42 -8.92 -4.50 14.42
CA HIS A 42 -8.00 -3.96 15.41
C HIS A 42 -7.43 -2.58 15.05
N HIS A 43 -7.79 -2.00 13.90
CA HIS A 43 -7.28 -0.69 13.52
C HIS A 43 -8.08 0.43 14.22
N PRO A 44 -7.47 1.21 15.14
CA PRO A 44 -8.18 2.12 16.04
C PRO A 44 -8.92 3.26 15.33
N SER A 45 -8.50 3.64 14.12
CA SER A 45 -9.21 4.65 13.30
C SER A 45 -10.37 4.10 12.46
N ASP A 46 -10.54 2.78 12.42
CA ASP A 46 -11.41 2.12 11.45
C ASP A 46 -12.48 1.23 12.09
N ALA A 47 -12.44 0.99 13.40
CA ALA A 47 -13.43 0.19 14.15
C ALA A 47 -14.90 0.59 13.89
N GLN A 48 -15.15 1.84 13.48
CA GLN A 48 -16.49 2.36 13.14
C GLN A 48 -16.77 2.48 11.62
N LYS A 49 -15.77 2.26 10.75
CA LYS A 49 -15.91 2.38 9.29
C LYS A 49 -16.23 1.05 8.65
N ALA A 50 -17.14 1.08 7.68
CA ALA A 50 -17.48 -0.07 6.85
C ALA A 50 -16.23 -0.57 6.09
N PRO A 51 -16.04 -1.89 5.94
CA PRO A 51 -14.95 -2.49 5.18
C PRO A 51 -14.66 -1.82 3.83
N LYS A 52 -15.72 -1.51 3.07
CA LYS A 52 -15.63 -0.86 1.76
C LYS A 52 -15.03 0.54 1.83
N ASP A 53 -15.33 1.33 2.85
CA ASP A 53 -14.74 2.67 3.04
C ASP A 53 -13.25 2.59 3.38
N ARG A 54 -12.84 1.58 4.18
CA ARG A 54 -11.43 1.35 4.50
C ARG A 54 -10.61 1.01 3.26
N ILE A 55 -11.18 0.16 2.41
CA ILE A 55 -10.58 -0.23 1.12
C ILE A 55 -10.47 0.99 0.21
N LYS A 56 -11.54 1.78 0.04
CA LYS A 56 -11.53 3.01 -0.77
C LYS A 56 -10.47 4.00 -0.30
N ASP A 57 -10.28 4.17 1.01
CA ASP A 57 -9.25 5.05 1.56
C ASP A 57 -7.84 4.56 1.20
N HIS A 58 -7.60 3.25 1.31
CA HIS A 58 -6.33 2.64 0.89
C HIS A 58 -6.10 2.77 -0.61
N ILE A 59 -7.11 2.55 -1.46
CA ILE A 59 -7.00 2.74 -2.92
C ILE A 59 -6.56 4.17 -3.25
N LYS A 60 -7.18 5.18 -2.60
CA LYS A 60 -6.81 6.59 -2.81
C LYS A 60 -5.38 6.91 -2.39
N ARG A 61 -4.83 6.20 -1.41
CA ARG A 61 -3.44 6.36 -0.93
C ARG A 61 -2.44 5.65 -1.83
N TRP A 62 -2.77 4.44 -2.28
CA TRP A 62 -1.95 3.60 -3.15
C TRP A 62 -2.20 3.83 -4.64
N HIS A 63 -2.97 4.86 -4.99
CA HIS A 63 -3.29 5.17 -6.37
C HIS A 63 -2.00 5.40 -7.19
N PRO A 64 -1.81 4.72 -8.33
CA PRO A 64 -0.57 4.77 -9.11
C PRO A 64 -0.18 6.20 -9.48
N ASP A 65 -1.14 7.04 -9.90
CA ASP A 65 -0.89 8.46 -10.18
C ASP A 65 -0.17 9.20 -9.02
N ARG A 66 -0.72 9.14 -7.79
CA ARG A 66 -0.14 9.81 -6.64
C ARG A 66 1.18 9.16 -6.19
N PHE A 67 1.25 7.84 -6.29
CA PHE A 67 2.41 7.09 -5.88
C PHE A 67 3.60 7.33 -6.83
N GLU A 68 3.38 7.22 -8.14
CA GLU A 68 4.39 7.41 -9.18
C GLU A 68 4.89 8.85 -9.27
N THR A 69 4.00 9.83 -9.10
CA THR A 69 4.37 11.25 -9.19
C THR A 69 5.11 11.76 -7.95
N LYS A 70 4.74 11.30 -6.74
CA LYS A 70 5.29 11.84 -5.48
C LYS A 70 6.35 10.96 -4.83
N LEU A 71 6.10 9.65 -4.79
CA LEU A 71 6.91 8.72 -4.00
C LEU A 71 7.93 8.00 -4.86
N LEU A 72 7.51 7.45 -6.00
CA LEU A 72 8.39 6.68 -6.88
C LEU A 72 9.59 7.50 -7.39
N ARG A 73 9.42 8.81 -7.57
CA ARG A 73 10.53 9.73 -7.93
C ARG A 73 11.62 9.84 -6.86
N LYS A 74 11.29 9.52 -5.60
CA LYS A 74 12.21 9.52 -4.46
C LYS A 74 12.75 8.13 -4.14
N VAL A 75 12.23 7.09 -4.78
CA VAL A 75 12.70 5.72 -4.56
C VAL A 75 14.04 5.57 -5.26
N ARG A 76 14.98 4.91 -4.58
CA ARG A 76 16.26 4.52 -5.18
C ARG A 76 16.03 3.77 -6.50
N GLU A 77 16.84 4.04 -7.51
CA GLU A 77 16.68 3.44 -8.84
C GLU A 77 16.67 1.91 -8.78
N ASP A 78 17.56 1.32 -7.97
CA ASP A 78 17.68 -0.14 -7.76
C ASP A 78 16.38 -0.78 -7.23
N GLU A 79 15.59 -0.04 -6.46
CA GLU A 79 14.37 -0.52 -5.80
C GLU A 79 13.10 0.01 -6.48
N ARG A 80 13.24 0.92 -7.44
CA ARG A 80 12.13 1.66 -8.03
C ARG A 80 11.17 0.72 -8.75
N GLU A 81 11.69 -0.23 -9.52
CA GLU A 81 10.87 -1.20 -10.23
C GLU A 81 10.11 -2.11 -9.26
N ARG A 82 10.82 -2.67 -8.28
CA ARG A 82 10.25 -3.50 -7.21
C ARG A 82 9.12 -2.77 -6.48
N VAL A 83 9.36 -1.54 -6.04
CA VAL A 83 8.37 -0.70 -5.34
C VAL A 83 7.18 -0.36 -6.23
N LYS A 84 7.42 -0.04 -7.51
CA LYS A 84 6.35 0.23 -8.48
C LYS A 84 5.44 -0.99 -8.63
N GLU A 85 6.03 -2.16 -8.80
CA GLU A 85 5.30 -3.42 -8.94
C GLU A 85 4.47 -3.71 -7.68
N GLY A 86 5.08 -3.62 -6.50
CA GLY A 86 4.36 -3.82 -5.24
C GLY A 86 3.21 -2.83 -5.04
N ALA A 87 3.41 -1.55 -5.37
CA ALA A 87 2.35 -0.55 -5.28
C ALA A 87 1.20 -0.85 -6.26
N GLY A 88 1.52 -1.29 -7.48
CA GLY A 88 0.55 -1.73 -8.47
C GLY A 88 -0.25 -2.94 -8.01
N LEU A 89 0.41 -3.95 -7.44
CA LEU A 89 -0.23 -5.12 -6.84
C LEU A 89 -1.16 -4.70 -5.71
N VAL A 90 -0.71 -3.86 -4.79
CA VAL A 90 -1.56 -3.36 -3.69
C VAL A 90 -2.80 -2.65 -4.23
N ALA A 91 -2.63 -1.70 -5.15
CA ALA A 91 -3.75 -0.97 -5.73
C ALA A 91 -4.74 -1.90 -6.44
N ARG A 92 -4.25 -2.89 -7.18
CA ARG A 92 -5.09 -3.88 -7.86
C ARG A 92 -5.85 -4.76 -6.87
N ASN A 93 -5.16 -5.35 -5.89
CA ASN A 93 -5.76 -6.18 -4.85
C ASN A 93 -6.83 -5.42 -4.07
N LEU A 94 -6.57 -4.15 -3.73
CA LEU A 94 -7.55 -3.31 -3.06
C LEU A 94 -8.79 -3.04 -3.93
N ASN A 95 -8.61 -2.80 -5.24
CA ASN A 95 -9.75 -2.63 -6.16
C ASN A 95 -10.56 -3.91 -6.27
N GLU A 96 -9.91 -5.06 -6.42
CA GLU A 96 -10.56 -6.38 -6.46
C GLU A 96 -11.43 -6.59 -5.21
N LEU A 97 -10.89 -6.31 -4.02
CA LEU A 97 -11.62 -6.41 -2.74
C LEU A 97 -12.81 -5.44 -2.64
N LEU A 98 -12.78 -4.32 -3.36
CA LEU A 98 -13.89 -3.37 -3.39
C LEU A 98 -15.03 -3.84 -4.31
N THR A 99 -14.66 -4.52 -5.39
CA THR A 99 -15.59 -5.02 -6.42
C THR A 99 -16.18 -6.40 -6.11
N GLN A 100 -15.58 -7.17 -5.21
CA GLN A 100 -16.19 -8.37 -4.62
C GLN A 100 -17.40 -8.02 -3.74
#